data_AF-A0A7S1QR04-F1
#
_entry.id   AF-A0A7S1QR04-F1
#
_cell.length_a   1.000
_cell.length_b   1.000
_cell.length_c   1.000
_cell.angle_alpha   90.00
_cell.angle_beta   90.00
_cell.angle_gamma   90.00
#
_symmetry.space_group_name_H-M   'P 1'
#
loop_
_entity.id
_entity.type
_entity.pdbx_description
1 polymer ?
#
loop_
_entity_poly.entity_id
_entity_poly.type
_entity_poly.pdbx_seq_one_letter_code
_entity_poly.pdbx_strand_id
1 'polypeptide(L)'
;AENTKLFNAVAVEDLLVRQEDDGVRVRGVVTNWSLVTQNHDTQSCMDPQVIEAKVVVTATGHDGPMGATSAKRLEAIGALPAGLPGMHAMDMNTAEDSVLHMTTEVVPGLIFAGMEVAEVRGCNRMGPTFGAMLMSGQKAASLAIKVLEREAA
;
A
#
# COMPACT_ATOMS: atom_id res chain seq x y z
N ALA A 1 18.62 -12.41 5.63
CA ALA A 1 18.24 -13.11 4.38
C ALA A 1 19.05 -12.50 3.25
N GLU A 2 19.75 -13.31 2.46
CA GLU A 2 20.72 -12.85 1.45
C GLU A 2 20.10 -11.98 0.34
N ASN A 3 18.78 -12.10 0.14
CA ASN A 3 17.98 -11.39 -0.86
C ASN A 3 17.07 -10.29 -0.28
N THR A 4 17.38 -9.77 0.91
CA THR A 4 16.58 -8.73 1.57
C THR A 4 17.38 -7.46 1.76
N LYS A 5 16.79 -6.32 1.40
CA LYS A 5 17.36 -5.00 1.61
C LYS A 5 16.34 -4.10 2.33
N LEU A 6 16.79 -3.45 3.41
CA LEU A 6 16.05 -2.41 4.10
C LEU A 6 16.56 -1.04 3.66
N PHE A 7 15.66 -0.20 3.15
CA PHE A 7 15.90 1.20 2.84
C PHE A 7 15.12 2.06 3.85
N ASN A 8 15.67 2.24 5.04
CA ASN A 8 15.12 3.17 6.03
C ASN A 8 15.44 4.63 5.65
N ALA A 9 14.68 5.59 6.20
CA ALA A 9 14.75 7.02 5.85
C ALA A 9 14.45 7.34 4.37
N VAL A 10 13.80 6.41 3.67
CA VAL A 10 13.28 6.56 2.32
C VAL A 10 11.76 6.56 2.39
N ALA A 11 11.11 7.53 1.75
CA ALA A 11 9.68 7.59 1.58
C ALA A 11 9.29 7.15 0.17
N VAL A 12 8.12 6.53 0.05
CA VAL A 12 7.42 6.38 -1.23
C VAL A 12 6.49 7.57 -1.38
N GLU A 13 6.67 8.37 -2.44
CA GLU A 13 5.85 9.56 -2.69
C GLU A 13 4.89 9.39 -3.87
N ASP A 14 5.12 8.41 -4.75
CA ASP A 14 4.19 8.03 -5.81
C ASP A 14 4.34 6.55 -6.20
N LEU A 15 3.44 6.05 -7.04
CA LEU A 15 3.45 4.71 -7.63
C LEU A 15 3.92 4.80 -9.08
N LEU A 16 4.78 3.86 -9.50
CA LEU A 16 5.07 3.67 -10.91
C LEU A 16 3.92 2.88 -11.54
N VAL A 17 3.22 3.47 -12.50
CA VAL A 17 2.00 2.90 -13.09
C VAL A 17 2.09 2.73 -14.60
N ARG A 18 1.30 1.78 -15.13
CA ARG A 18 1.05 1.59 -16.56
C ARG A 18 -0.45 1.52 -16.80
N GLN A 19 -0.94 2.26 -17.79
CA GLN A 19 -2.33 2.12 -18.25
C GLN A 19 -2.49 0.84 -19.07
N GLU A 20 -3.58 0.14 -18.79
CA GLU A 20 -4.04 -1.07 -19.46
C GLU A 20 -5.53 -0.93 -19.79
N ASP A 21 -6.04 -1.85 -20.62
CA ASP A 21 -7.42 -1.77 -21.13
C ASP A 21 -8.47 -1.74 -20.00
N ASP A 22 -8.19 -2.44 -18.89
CA ASP A 22 -9.10 -2.58 -17.73
C ASP A 22 -8.73 -1.69 -16.54
N GLY A 23 -7.82 -0.71 -16.72
CA GLY A 23 -7.43 0.25 -15.68
C GLY A 23 -5.92 0.37 -15.50
N VAL A 24 -5.47 0.54 -14.25
CA VAL A 24 -4.07 0.84 -13.93
C VAL A 24 -3.37 -0.39 -13.33
N ARG A 25 -2.20 -0.75 -13.88
CA ARG A 25 -1.25 -1.68 -13.25
C ARG A 25 -0.15 -0.91 -12.52
N VAL A 26 0.16 -1.32 -11.29
CA VAL A 26 1.33 -0.85 -10.54
C VAL A 26 2.55 -1.70 -10.89
N ARG A 27 3.67 -1.05 -11.14
CA ARG A 27 4.95 -1.63 -11.59
C ARG A 27 6.15 -1.24 -10.74
N GLY A 28 5.92 -0.62 -9.60
CA GLY A 28 6.98 -0.12 -8.75
C GLY A 28 6.57 1.08 -7.93
N VAL A 29 7.56 1.73 -7.34
CA VAL A 29 7.38 2.88 -6.46
C VAL A 29 8.32 4.01 -6.84
N VAL A 30 7.87 5.23 -6.64
CA VAL A 30 8.66 6.46 -6.76
C VAL A 30 9.08 6.87 -5.36
N THR A 31 10.39 7.04 -5.17
CA THR A 31 11.00 7.17 -3.85
C THR A 31 11.82 8.44 -3.73
N ASN A 32 11.90 8.95 -2.51
CA ASN A 32 12.83 10.02 -2.17
C ASN A 32 13.33 9.83 -0.74
N TRP A 33 14.31 10.63 -0.30
CA TRP A 33 14.62 10.72 1.12
C TRP A 33 13.41 11.27 1.86
N SER A 34 13.05 10.67 3.00
CA SER A 34 11.82 11.09 3.72
C SER A 34 11.83 12.59 4.09
N LEU A 35 13.01 13.14 4.38
CA LEU A 35 13.17 14.58 4.65
C LEU A 35 12.93 15.44 3.40
N VAL A 36 13.31 14.95 2.21
CA VAL A 36 13.03 15.66 0.95
C VAL A 36 11.53 15.67 0.68
N THR A 37 10.87 14.50 0.78
CA THR A 37 9.40 14.39 0.60
C THR A 37 8.61 15.31 1.54
N GLN A 38 9.11 15.54 2.76
CA GLN A 38 8.46 16.43 3.74
C GLN A 38 8.75 17.93 3.53
N ASN A 39 9.68 18.28 2.64
CA ASN A 39 10.21 19.65 2.52
C ASN A 39 10.32 20.12 1.06
N HIS A 40 9.46 19.60 0.18
CA HIS A 40 9.39 19.99 -1.24
C HIS A 40 9.24 21.50 -1.46
N ASP A 41 8.69 22.22 -0.48
CA ASP A 41 8.37 23.65 -0.56
C ASP A 41 9.53 24.55 -0.13
N THR A 42 10.62 23.97 0.37
CA THR A 42 11.68 24.71 1.09
C THR A 42 12.93 24.96 0.27
N GLN A 43 13.05 24.33 -0.91
CA GLN A 43 14.20 24.39 -1.81
C GLN A 43 13.72 24.37 -3.27
N SER A 44 14.65 24.41 -4.22
CA SER A 44 14.35 24.05 -5.61
C SER A 44 13.84 22.61 -5.71
N CYS A 45 13.20 22.25 -6.82
CA CYS A 45 12.69 20.89 -7.05
C CYS A 45 13.79 19.84 -6.86
N MET A 46 13.46 18.78 -6.12
CA MET A 46 14.36 17.67 -5.80
C MET A 46 13.74 16.38 -6.31
N ASP A 47 13.94 16.11 -7.60
CA ASP A 47 13.30 15.00 -8.30
C ASP A 47 13.55 13.64 -7.61
N PRO A 48 12.57 12.73 -7.62
CA PRO A 48 12.69 11.42 -7.00
C PRO A 48 13.52 10.40 -7.79
N GLN A 49 13.70 9.24 -7.17
CA GLN A 49 14.19 8.01 -7.79
C GLN A 49 13.04 7.02 -8.00
N VAL A 50 13.29 5.94 -8.75
CA VAL A 50 12.28 4.92 -9.07
C VAL A 50 12.83 3.53 -8.78
N ILE A 51 12.00 2.68 -8.18
CA ILE A 51 12.27 1.25 -8.00
C ILE A 51 11.19 0.46 -8.76
N GLU A 52 11.58 -0.25 -9.82
CA GLU A 52 10.70 -1.16 -10.53
C GLU A 52 10.49 -2.46 -9.76
N ALA A 53 9.25 -2.96 -9.76
CA ALA A 53 8.88 -4.22 -9.14
C ALA A 53 7.73 -4.89 -9.91
N LYS A 54 7.74 -6.22 -9.96
CA LYS A 54 6.63 -7.00 -10.52
C LYS A 54 5.39 -6.98 -9.63
N VAL A 55 5.60 -6.85 -8.31
CA VAL A 55 4.55 -6.78 -7.30
C VAL A 55 4.99 -5.85 -6.18
N VAL A 56 4.09 -4.99 -5.72
CA VAL A 56 4.26 -4.09 -4.58
C VAL A 56 3.29 -4.53 -3.48
N VAL A 57 3.78 -4.61 -2.24
CA VAL A 57 2.94 -4.78 -1.05
C VAL A 57 2.93 -3.47 -0.29
N THR A 58 1.76 -2.85 -0.16
CA THR A 58 1.57 -1.64 0.64
C THR A 58 1.01 -1.98 2.01
N ALA A 59 1.69 -1.49 3.04
CA ALA A 59 1.36 -1.69 4.44
C ALA A 59 1.70 -0.42 5.25
N THR A 60 1.33 0.75 4.70
CA THR A 60 1.68 2.07 5.28
C THR A 60 0.84 2.46 6.49
N GLY A 61 -0.10 1.59 6.90
CA GLY A 61 -1.04 1.85 7.98
C GLY A 61 -2.27 2.64 7.52
N HIS A 62 -3.09 3.03 8.48
CA HIS A 62 -4.29 3.86 8.25
C HIS A 62 -3.92 5.32 8.00
N ASP A 63 -4.91 6.19 7.79
CA ASP A 63 -4.73 7.60 7.49
C ASP A 63 -3.81 8.34 8.50
N GLY A 64 -3.03 9.29 7.96
CA GLY A 64 -2.01 10.09 8.61
C GLY A 64 -1.12 10.80 7.57
N PRO A 65 -0.07 11.53 8.00
CA PRO A 65 0.79 12.29 7.09
C PRO A 65 1.44 11.46 5.97
N MET A 66 1.86 10.23 6.30
CA MET A 66 2.44 9.24 5.37
C MET A 66 1.65 7.93 5.36
N GLY A 67 0.49 7.93 6.01
CA GLY A 67 -0.37 6.75 6.14
C GLY A 67 -1.34 6.66 4.98
N ALA A 68 -1.75 5.45 4.64
CA ALA A 68 -2.67 5.15 3.55
C ALA A 68 -2.24 5.72 2.19
N THR A 69 -0.93 5.80 1.95
CA THR A 69 -0.35 6.48 0.79
C THR A 69 -0.87 5.91 -0.52
N SER A 70 -0.88 4.58 -0.66
CA SER A 70 -1.29 3.93 -1.89
C SER A 70 -2.81 4.04 -2.09
N ALA A 71 -3.59 3.92 -1.01
CA ALA A 71 -5.05 4.10 -1.06
C ALA A 71 -5.43 5.47 -1.63
N LYS A 72 -4.92 6.54 -0.99
CA LYS A 72 -5.15 7.93 -1.40
C LYS A 72 -4.64 8.20 -2.81
N ARG A 73 -3.48 7.63 -3.16
CA ARG A 73 -2.89 7.86 -4.49
C ARG A 73 -3.73 7.21 -5.59
N LEU A 74 -4.19 5.97 -5.40
CA LEU A 74 -5.05 5.30 -6.36
C LEU A 74 -6.40 6.02 -6.53
N GLU A 75 -6.99 6.55 -5.46
CA GLU A 75 -8.18 7.40 -5.55
C GLU A 75 -7.89 8.68 -6.36
N ALA A 76 -6.79 9.38 -6.06
CA ALA A 76 -6.43 10.63 -6.70
C ALA A 76 -6.17 10.50 -8.21
N ILE A 77 -5.68 9.35 -8.68
CA ILE A 77 -5.48 9.07 -10.10
C ILE A 77 -6.70 8.40 -10.77
N GLY A 78 -7.80 8.21 -10.03
CA GLY A 78 -9.03 7.58 -10.54
C GLY A 78 -8.94 6.07 -10.75
N ALA A 79 -7.92 5.41 -10.21
CA ALA A 79 -7.79 3.95 -10.22
C ALA A 79 -8.68 3.27 -9.16
N LEU A 80 -9.10 4.02 -8.14
CA LEU A 80 -10.16 3.64 -7.20
C LEU A 80 -11.30 4.67 -7.23
N PRO A 81 -12.53 4.28 -6.83
CA PRO A 81 -13.65 5.22 -6.73
C PRO A 81 -13.32 6.39 -5.80
N ALA A 82 -13.81 7.57 -6.17
CA ALA A 82 -13.76 8.74 -5.29
C ALA A 82 -14.64 8.55 -4.05
N GLY A 83 -14.18 9.07 -2.91
CA GLY A 83 -14.83 8.91 -1.62
C GLY A 83 -14.61 7.51 -1.04
N LEU A 84 -13.34 7.11 -0.94
CA LEU A 84 -12.98 5.85 -0.27
C LEU A 84 -13.66 5.77 1.12
N PRO A 85 -14.13 4.57 1.53
CA PRO A 85 -14.93 4.43 2.75
C PRO A 85 -14.23 4.93 4.02
N GLY A 86 -12.90 4.82 4.06
CA GLY A 86 -12.09 5.22 5.19
C GLY A 86 -12.17 4.25 6.38
N MET A 87 -11.22 4.34 7.29
CA MET A 87 -11.23 3.54 8.51
C MET A 87 -12.40 3.92 9.44
N HIS A 88 -13.16 2.92 9.89
CA HIS A 88 -14.27 3.11 10.83
C HIS A 88 -13.83 3.10 12.31
N ALA A 89 -14.80 3.34 13.20
CA ALA A 89 -14.62 3.27 14.65
C ALA A 89 -14.14 1.90 15.15
N MET A 90 -13.71 1.84 16.40
CA MET A 90 -13.11 0.64 16.98
C MET A 90 -14.14 -0.46 17.26
N ASP A 91 -13.89 -1.64 16.71
CA ASP A 91 -14.54 -2.90 17.06
C ASP A 91 -13.53 -4.01 16.76
N MET A 92 -12.92 -4.56 17.80
CA MET A 92 -11.78 -5.46 17.66
C MET A 92 -12.14 -6.77 16.98
N ASN A 93 -13.31 -7.34 17.31
CA ASN A 93 -13.72 -8.64 16.81
C ASN A 93 -13.93 -8.59 15.30
N THR A 94 -14.66 -7.58 14.82
CA THR A 94 -14.91 -7.43 13.38
C THR A 94 -13.69 -6.91 12.64
N ALA A 95 -12.89 -6.03 13.25
CA ALA A 95 -11.71 -5.45 12.62
C ALA A 95 -10.65 -6.49 12.27
N GLU A 96 -10.30 -7.37 13.21
CA GLU A 96 -9.21 -8.33 13.00
C GLU A 96 -9.53 -9.32 11.86
N ASP A 97 -10.75 -9.86 11.86
CA ASP A 97 -11.22 -10.75 10.79
C ASP A 97 -11.34 -10.02 9.44
N SER A 98 -11.88 -8.80 9.46
CA SER A 98 -12.08 -7.98 8.26
C SER A 98 -10.77 -7.65 7.56
N VAL A 99 -9.76 -7.17 8.30
CA VAL A 99 -8.45 -6.81 7.72
C VAL A 99 -7.79 -8.04 7.08
N LEU A 100 -7.84 -9.19 7.75
CA LEU A 100 -7.31 -10.43 7.19
C LEU A 100 -8.06 -10.84 5.92
N HIS A 101 -9.40 -10.84 5.96
CA HIS A 101 -10.22 -11.24 4.81
C HIS A 101 -10.02 -10.32 3.60
N MET A 102 -9.87 -9.02 3.83
CA MET A 102 -9.77 -8.01 2.77
C MET A 102 -8.35 -7.68 2.32
N THR A 103 -7.33 -8.28 2.94
CA THR A 103 -5.97 -8.28 2.38
C THR A 103 -5.98 -8.94 1.00
N THR A 104 -5.72 -8.18 -0.06
CA THR A 104 -5.82 -8.63 -1.46
C THR A 104 -4.94 -7.81 -2.40
N GLU A 105 -4.70 -8.32 -3.60
CA GLU A 105 -4.35 -7.50 -4.76
C GLU A 105 -5.56 -6.62 -5.10
N VAL A 106 -5.44 -5.30 -4.91
CA VAL A 106 -6.55 -4.34 -5.09
C VAL A 106 -6.61 -3.84 -6.53
N VAL A 107 -5.43 -3.56 -7.10
CA VAL A 107 -5.22 -3.32 -8.53
C VAL A 107 -4.07 -4.23 -8.99
N PRO A 108 -3.97 -4.58 -10.28
CA PRO A 108 -2.89 -5.43 -10.77
C PRO A 108 -1.51 -4.93 -10.33
N GLY A 109 -0.73 -5.79 -9.69
CA GLY A 109 0.62 -5.48 -9.20
C GLY A 109 0.69 -4.79 -7.82
N LEU A 110 -0.43 -4.48 -7.16
CA LEU A 110 -0.43 -3.85 -5.83
C LEU A 110 -1.34 -4.57 -4.83
N ILE A 111 -0.71 -5.12 -3.79
CA ILE A 111 -1.35 -5.85 -2.69
C ILE A 111 -1.44 -4.95 -1.47
N PHE A 112 -2.62 -4.85 -0.87
CA PHE A 112 -2.86 -4.12 0.36
C PHE A 112 -2.81 -5.07 1.56
N ALA A 113 -2.12 -4.65 2.62
CA ALA A 113 -1.98 -5.38 3.87
C ALA A 113 -2.09 -4.45 5.09
N GLY A 114 -2.39 -5.04 6.24
CA GLY A 114 -2.52 -4.33 7.51
C GLY A 114 -3.62 -3.26 7.48
N MET A 115 -3.43 -2.21 8.27
CA MET A 115 -4.47 -1.18 8.46
C MET A 115 -4.74 -0.30 7.24
N GLU A 116 -3.88 -0.31 6.22
CA GLU A 116 -4.18 0.41 4.98
C GLU A 116 -5.38 -0.20 4.23
N VAL A 117 -5.65 -1.50 4.45
CA VAL A 117 -6.85 -2.18 3.95
C VAL A 117 -8.13 -1.50 4.44
N ALA A 118 -8.15 -1.04 5.70
CA ALA A 118 -9.33 -0.42 6.29
C ALA A 118 -9.74 0.87 5.58
N GLU A 119 -8.78 1.63 5.06
CA GLU A 119 -9.05 2.88 4.35
C GLU A 119 -9.70 2.64 2.99
N VAL A 120 -9.28 1.59 2.29
CA VAL A 120 -9.87 1.21 0.98
C VAL A 120 -11.22 0.52 1.13
N ARG A 121 -11.43 -0.21 2.23
CA ARG A 121 -12.54 -1.17 2.35
C ARG A 121 -13.56 -0.87 3.45
N GLY A 122 -13.36 0.18 4.27
CA GLY A 122 -14.34 0.57 5.28
C GLY A 122 -14.36 -0.35 6.49
N CYS A 123 -13.19 -0.76 6.98
CA CYS A 123 -13.10 -1.67 8.12
C CYS A 123 -13.02 -0.93 9.44
N ASN A 124 -13.54 -1.55 10.51
CA ASN A 124 -13.27 -1.13 11.87
C ASN A 124 -11.77 -1.20 12.19
N ARG A 125 -11.33 -0.43 13.18
CA ARG A 125 -9.97 -0.51 13.74
C ARG A 125 -9.92 -1.41 14.97
N MET A 126 -8.79 -2.09 15.19
CA MET A 126 -8.62 -3.01 16.31
C MET A 126 -7.87 -2.43 17.53
N GLY A 127 -7.23 -1.25 17.39
CA GLY A 127 -6.51 -0.65 18.51
C GLY A 127 -5.28 -1.47 18.93
N PRO A 128 -5.04 -1.72 20.23
CA PRO A 128 -3.80 -2.29 20.74
C PRO A 128 -3.76 -3.84 20.69
N THR A 129 -4.18 -4.43 19.57
CA THR A 129 -4.03 -5.86 19.26
C THR A 129 -3.41 -6.01 17.87
N PHE A 130 -2.67 -7.11 17.65
CA PHE A 130 -1.72 -7.22 16.54
C PHE A 130 -1.86 -8.51 15.72
N GLY A 131 -2.82 -9.39 16.06
CA GLY A 131 -3.00 -10.69 15.39
C GLY A 131 -3.29 -10.52 13.90
N ALA A 132 -4.21 -9.63 13.56
CA ALA A 132 -4.60 -9.33 12.19
C ALA A 132 -3.44 -8.77 11.37
N MET A 133 -2.55 -7.97 11.96
CA MET A 133 -1.39 -7.43 11.24
C MET A 133 -0.43 -8.54 10.82
N LEU A 134 -0.14 -9.47 11.73
CA LEU A 134 0.72 -10.61 11.45
C LEU A 134 0.13 -11.52 10.37
N MET A 135 -1.15 -11.90 10.54
CA MET A 135 -1.83 -12.79 9.61
C MET A 135 -2.07 -12.14 8.24
N SER A 136 -2.39 -10.85 8.20
CA SER A 136 -2.50 -10.06 6.97
C SER A 136 -1.17 -10.05 6.22
N GLY A 137 -0.04 -9.84 6.91
CA GLY A 137 1.29 -9.92 6.29
C GLY A 137 1.60 -11.29 5.68
N GLN A 138 1.26 -12.38 6.37
CA GLN A 138 1.42 -13.74 5.84
C GLN A 138 0.55 -14.00 4.60
N LYS A 139 -0.70 -13.53 4.63
CA LYS A 139 -1.60 -13.62 3.48
C LYS A 139 -1.09 -12.79 2.30
N ALA A 140 -0.60 -11.58 2.54
CA ALA A 140 -0.02 -10.73 1.50
C ALA A 140 1.21 -11.38 0.84
N ALA A 141 2.08 -12.02 1.62
CA ALA A 141 3.21 -12.79 1.08
C ALA A 141 2.73 -13.95 0.18
N SER A 142 1.68 -14.67 0.60
CA SER A 142 1.11 -15.78 -0.18
C SER A 142 0.48 -15.29 -1.49
N LEU A 143 -0.15 -14.11 -1.48
CA LEU A 143 -0.67 -13.46 -2.68
C LEU A 143 0.46 -12.99 -3.60
N ALA A 144 1.52 -12.41 -3.05
CA ALA A 144 2.66 -11.95 -3.83
C ALA A 144 3.34 -13.09 -4.60
N ILE A 145 3.46 -14.28 -4.00
CA ILE A 145 3.96 -15.48 -4.68
C ILE A 145 3.08 -15.82 -5.90
N LYS A 146 1.75 -15.86 -5.71
CA LYS A 146 0.80 -16.16 -6.80
C LYS A 146 0.87 -15.13 -7.92
N VAL A 147 1.01 -13.85 -7.59
CA VAL A 147 1.19 -12.77 -8.59
C VAL A 147 2.48 -12.99 -9.35
N LEU A 148 3.60 -13.28 -8.68
CA LEU A 148 4.89 -13.53 -9.33
C LEU A 148 4.87 -14.76 -10.24
N GLU A 149 4.17 -15.83 -9.85
CA GLU A 149 3.97 -17.02 -10.68
C GLU A 149 3.15 -16.69 -11.94
N ARG A 150 2.07 -15.90 -11.79
CA ARG A 150 1.25 -15.42 -12.92
C ARG A 150 2.04 -14.56 -13.91
N GLU A 151 2.96 -13.73 -13.42
CA GLU A 151 3.82 -12.86 -14.26
C GLU A 151 5.01 -13.60 -14.89
N ALA A 152 5.26 -14.85 -14.50
CA ALA A 152 6.32 -15.69 -15.05
C ALA A 152 5.82 -16.66 -16.13
N ALA A 153 4.51 -16.92 -16.17
CA ALA A 153 3.84 -17.73 -17.18
C ALA A 153 3.60 -16.95 -18.47
#